data_AF-A0A2J0MDI4-F1
#
_entry.id   AF-A0A2J0MDI4-F1
#
_cell.length_a   1.000
_cell.length_b   1.000
_cell.length_c   1.000
_cell.angle_alpha   90.00
_cell.angle_beta   90.00
_cell.angle_gamma   90.00
#
_symmetry.space_group_name_H-M   'P 1'
#
loop_
_entity.id
_entity.type
_entity.pdbx_description
1 polymer ?
#
loop_
_entity_poly.entity_id
_entity_poly.type
_entity_poly.pdbx_seq_one_letter_code
_entity_poly.pdbx_strand_id
1 'polypeptide(L)'
;TVNSFSETVSVQYNGGFGTVSLTGNVTPAPAVNITGVTISSVAVNRSLNSGETIQFPPNTAVTFTATVENAISVGWTRIYNSSLLEEVTQPIPGSSTSLSLSDPFAGSTGVVKFQCMAQGSTGAVIFTVTLQRISP
;
A
#
# COMPACT_ATOMS: atom_id res chain seq x y z
N THR A 1 -23.12 -2.45 6.39
CA THR A 1 -24.37 -2.46 5.62
C THR A 1 -24.32 -3.67 4.71
N VAL A 2 -25.22 -4.64 4.88
CA VAL A 2 -25.28 -5.82 4.00
C VAL A 2 -25.99 -5.39 2.73
N ASN A 3 -25.33 -5.50 1.58
CA ASN A 3 -26.00 -5.30 0.30
C ASN A 3 -26.64 -6.63 -0.10
N SER A 4 -27.95 -6.65 -0.21
CA SER A 4 -28.71 -7.78 -0.75
C SER A 4 -28.95 -7.52 -2.22
N PHE A 5 -28.58 -8.47 -3.07
CA PHE A 5 -28.98 -8.49 -4.47
C PHE A 5 -29.88 -9.69 -4.69
N SER A 6 -31.00 -9.47 -5.38
CA SER A 6 -31.87 -10.54 -5.86
C SER A 6 -31.77 -10.58 -7.37
N GLU A 7 -31.18 -11.65 -7.91
CA GLU A 7 -31.31 -11.97 -9.32
C GLU A 7 -32.37 -13.07 -9.48
N THR A 8 -33.27 -12.86 -10.43
CA THR A 8 -34.27 -13.87 -10.81
C THR A 8 -33.75 -14.56 -12.06
N VAL A 9 -33.41 -15.85 -11.96
CA VAL A 9 -33.08 -16.66 -13.14
C VAL A 9 -34.33 -17.40 -13.57
N SER A 10 -34.80 -17.12 -14.79
CA SER A 10 -35.90 -17.87 -15.41
C SER A 10 -35.35 -19.12 -16.05
N VAL A 11 -35.71 -20.29 -15.52
CA VAL A 11 -35.32 -21.58 -16.11
C VAL A 11 -36.50 -22.10 -16.94
N GLN A 12 -36.30 -22.22 -18.24
CA GLN A 12 -37.27 -22.83 -19.14
C GLN A 12 -36.96 -24.32 -19.28
N TYR A 13 -37.90 -25.17 -18.89
CA TYR A 13 -37.83 -26.62 -19.13
C TYR A 13 -39.07 -27.08 -19.89
N ASN A 14 -39.01 -28.28 -20.45
CA ASN A 14 -40.06 -28.85 -21.29
C ASN A 14 -41.33 -29.13 -20.44
N GLY A 15 -42.15 -28.11 -20.17
CA GLY A 15 -43.34 -28.17 -19.31
C GLY A 15 -43.75 -26.87 -18.60
N GLY A 16 -42.92 -25.82 -18.59
CA GLY A 16 -43.29 -24.53 -17.99
C GLY A 16 -42.11 -23.63 -17.63
N PHE A 17 -42.39 -22.55 -16.89
CA PHE A 17 -41.39 -21.64 -16.34
C PHE A 17 -41.31 -21.81 -14.81
N GLY A 18 -40.11 -22.01 -14.28
CA GLY A 18 -39.83 -21.94 -12.84
C GLY A 18 -38.98 -20.71 -12.55
N THR A 19 -39.32 -19.96 -11.51
CA THR A 19 -38.47 -18.88 -10.97
C THR A 19 -37.62 -19.42 -9.82
N VAL A 20 -36.30 -19.33 -9.94
CA VAL A 20 -35.37 -19.57 -8.84
C VAL A 20 -34.83 -18.22 -8.38
N SER A 21 -35.09 -17.87 -7.12
CA SER A 21 -34.51 -16.70 -6.47
C SER A 21 -33.24 -17.11 -5.72
N LEU A 22 -32.09 -16.54 -6.12
CA LEU A 22 -30.83 -16.67 -5.41
C LEU A 22 -30.65 -15.47 -4.48
N THR A 23 -30.71 -15.70 -3.17
CA THR A 23 -30.37 -14.70 -2.16
C THR A 23 -28.91 -14.91 -1.74
N GLY A 24 -28.03 -14.01 -2.18
CA GLY A 24 -26.65 -13.96 -1.74
C GLY A 24 -26.47 -12.92 -0.63
N ASN A 25 -26.00 -13.35 0.54
CA ASN A 25 -25.48 -12.43 1.55
C ASN A 25 -23.97 -12.34 1.38
N VAL A 26 -23.50 -11.20 0.87
CA VAL A 26 -22.06 -10.88 0.92
C VAL A 26 -21.80 -9.93 2.08
N THR A 27 -20.93 -10.36 2.98
CA THR A 27 -20.23 -9.43 3.87
C THR A 27 -19.21 -8.68 3.00
N PRO A 28 -19.21 -7.33 3.00
CA PRO A 28 -18.17 -6.58 2.30
C PRO A 28 -16.80 -7.03 2.82
N ALA A 29 -15.86 -7.31 1.91
CA ALA A 29 -14.50 -7.65 2.32
C ALA A 29 -13.90 -6.48 3.13
N PRO A 30 -13.12 -6.77 4.18
CA PRO A 30 -12.57 -5.73 5.04
C PRO A 30 -11.67 -4.80 4.24
N ALA A 31 -11.73 -3.50 4.55
CA ALA A 31 -10.91 -2.50 3.89
C ALA A 31 -9.43 -2.73 4.23
N VAL A 32 -8.56 -2.64 3.23
CA VAL A 32 -7.11 -2.58 3.42
C VAL A 32 -6.73 -1.23 4.04
N ASN A 33 -5.83 -1.24 5.01
CA ASN A 33 -5.39 -0.01 5.68
C ASN A 33 -3.91 -0.07 6.05
N ILE A 34 -3.19 1.04 5.93
CA ILE A 34 -1.83 1.20 6.45
C ILE A 34 -1.97 1.89 7.81
N THR A 35 -1.81 1.14 8.89
CA THR A 35 -2.08 1.61 10.26
C THR A 35 -0.92 2.38 10.88
N GLY A 36 0.29 2.21 10.34
CA GLY A 36 1.45 2.98 10.78
C GLY A 36 2.63 2.85 9.85
N VAL A 37 3.39 3.93 9.73
CA VAL A 37 4.71 3.94 9.09
C VAL A 37 5.71 4.61 10.02
N THR A 38 6.84 3.96 10.24
CA THR A 38 7.96 4.53 11.00
C THR A 38 9.19 4.68 10.11
N ILE A 39 10.02 5.65 10.46
CA ILE A 39 11.37 5.83 9.94
C ILE A 39 12.36 5.61 11.08
N SER A 40 13.44 4.89 10.81
CA SER A 40 14.54 4.69 11.74
C SER A 40 15.88 4.91 11.06
N SER A 41 16.74 5.67 11.71
CA SER A 41 18.11 6.00 11.31
C SER A 41 18.85 6.56 12.52
N VAL A 42 20.15 6.87 12.37
CA VAL A 42 20.91 7.58 13.41
C VAL A 42 20.43 9.01 13.65
N ALA A 43 19.75 9.63 12.69
CA ALA A 43 19.30 11.03 12.76
C ALA A 43 17.81 11.19 13.14
N VAL A 44 16.98 10.20 12.80
CA VAL A 44 15.52 10.25 12.96
C VAL A 44 15.00 8.87 13.36
N ASN A 45 14.18 8.82 14.41
CA ASN A 45 13.43 7.62 14.81
C ASN A 45 12.04 8.02 15.32
N ARG A 46 11.02 7.88 14.47
CA ARG A 46 9.63 8.27 14.80
C ARG A 46 8.62 7.73 13.79
N SER A 47 7.33 7.88 14.11
CA SER A 47 6.22 7.69 13.18
C SER A 47 6.12 8.82 12.16
N LEU A 48 5.56 8.49 11.00
CA LEU A 48 5.36 9.38 9.85
C LEU A 48 3.89 9.56 9.50
N ASN A 49 3.56 10.71 8.94
CA ASN A 49 2.29 10.94 8.26
C ASN A 49 2.43 10.78 6.75
N SER A 50 1.37 10.34 6.07
CA SER A 50 1.40 10.21 4.61
C SER A 50 1.47 11.60 3.96
N GLY A 51 2.34 11.74 2.96
CA GLY A 51 2.63 13.01 2.28
C GLY A 51 3.70 13.85 2.97
N GLU A 52 4.26 13.37 4.08
CA GLU A 52 5.27 14.11 4.82
C GLU A 52 6.59 14.24 4.05
N THR A 53 7.24 15.41 4.17
CA THR A 53 8.59 15.66 3.68
C THR A 53 9.55 15.78 4.85
N ILE A 54 10.63 15.01 4.81
CA ILE A 54 11.62 14.93 5.89
C ILE A 54 12.95 15.41 5.34
N GLN A 55 13.53 16.40 6.02
CA GLN A 55 14.91 16.80 5.80
C GLN A 55 15.83 15.70 6.33
N PHE A 56 16.68 15.14 5.48
CA PHE A 56 17.46 13.95 5.80
C PHE A 56 18.92 14.12 5.38
N PRO A 57 19.90 13.83 6.26
CA PRO A 57 21.31 13.95 5.93
C PRO A 57 21.74 13.01 4.79
N PRO A 58 22.72 13.40 3.95
CA PRO A 58 23.29 12.50 2.95
C PRO A 58 24.04 11.34 3.63
N ASN A 59 24.24 10.24 2.89
CA ASN A 59 25.03 9.07 3.31
C ASN A 59 24.57 8.45 4.65
N THR A 60 23.30 8.65 5.02
CA THR A 60 22.72 8.11 6.24
C THR A 60 21.80 6.95 5.91
N ALA A 61 22.11 5.78 6.46
CA ALA A 61 21.26 4.61 6.29
C ALA A 61 19.89 4.85 6.93
N VAL A 62 18.84 4.36 6.28
CA VAL A 62 17.46 4.51 6.72
C VAL A 62 16.71 3.22 6.57
N THR A 63 15.83 2.95 7.53
CA THR A 63 14.83 1.90 7.46
C THR A 63 13.44 2.50 7.59
N PHE A 64 12.58 2.21 6.62
CA PHE A 64 11.15 2.43 6.73
C PHE A 64 10.46 1.12 7.14
N THR A 65 9.48 1.19 8.03
CA THR A 65 8.66 0.03 8.40
C THR A 65 7.19 0.42 8.32
N ALA A 66 6.39 -0.35 7.60
CA ALA A 66 4.96 -0.19 7.51
C ALA A 66 4.24 -1.35 8.21
N THR A 67 3.17 -1.00 8.93
CA THR A 67 2.18 -1.95 9.47
C THR A 67 0.86 -1.77 8.74
N VAL A 68 0.25 -2.88 8.35
CA VAL A 68 -0.86 -2.95 7.40
C VAL A 68 -1.88 -3.98 7.87
N GLU A 69 -3.15 -3.66 7.72
CA GLU A 69 -4.26 -4.55 7.99
C GLU A 69 -4.99 -4.92 6.70
N ASN A 70 -5.44 -6.18 6.63
CA ASN A 70 -6.26 -6.71 5.54
C ASN A 70 -5.63 -6.59 4.14
N ALA A 71 -4.30 -6.57 4.05
CA ALA A 71 -3.58 -6.62 2.79
C ALA A 71 -3.32 -8.06 2.33
N ILE A 72 -3.50 -8.29 1.03
CA ILE A 72 -3.04 -9.45 0.29
C ILE A 72 -1.54 -9.34 0.04
N SER A 73 -1.08 -8.14 -0.32
CA SER A 73 0.34 -7.85 -0.56
C SER A 73 0.69 -6.43 -0.14
N VAL A 74 1.94 -6.24 0.25
CA VAL A 74 2.48 -4.92 0.57
C VAL A 74 3.93 -4.80 0.09
N GLY A 75 4.29 -3.64 -0.47
CA GLY A 75 5.64 -3.38 -0.96
C GLY A 75 5.97 -1.89 -1.02
N TRP A 76 7.27 -1.60 -1.18
CA TRP A 76 7.84 -0.29 -1.29
C TRP A 76 8.40 -0.01 -2.69
N THR A 77 8.10 1.18 -3.19
CA THR A 77 8.62 1.72 -4.45
C THR A 77 9.34 3.03 -4.18
N ARG A 78 10.48 3.22 -4.83
CA ARG A 78 11.23 4.48 -4.84
C ARG A 78 10.97 5.19 -6.16
N ILE A 79 10.76 6.48 -6.07
CA ILE A 79 10.41 7.34 -7.19
C ILE A 79 11.41 8.49 -7.24
N TYR A 80 12.14 8.55 -8.34
CA TYR A 80 13.04 9.66 -8.65
C TYR A 80 12.28 10.81 -9.31
N ASN A 81 12.75 12.04 -9.10
CA ASN A 81 12.16 13.24 -9.70
C ASN A 81 12.20 13.22 -11.25
N SER A 82 13.00 12.34 -11.84
CA SER A 82 13.10 12.07 -13.28
C SER A 82 12.03 11.11 -13.83
N SER A 83 11.05 10.68 -13.03
CA SER A 83 9.99 9.72 -13.40
C SER A 83 10.45 8.26 -13.58
N LEU A 84 11.68 7.92 -13.18
CA LEU A 84 12.11 6.53 -13.08
C LEU A 84 11.52 5.92 -11.79
N LEU A 85 10.73 4.86 -11.96
CA LEU A 85 10.24 4.01 -10.88
C LEU A 85 11.26 2.90 -10.64
N GLU A 86 11.79 2.82 -9.42
CA GLU A 86 12.60 1.69 -8.99
C GLU A 86 11.81 0.93 -7.92
N GLU A 87 11.42 -0.31 -8.24
CA GLU A 87 10.80 -1.20 -7.27
C GLU A 87 11.87 -1.68 -6.30
N VAL A 88 11.77 -1.28 -5.03
CA VAL A 88 12.86 -1.50 -4.06
C VAL A 88 12.60 -2.71 -3.17
N THR A 89 11.36 -3.17 -3.11
CA THR A 89 11.00 -4.47 -2.51
C THR A 89 9.96 -5.15 -3.39
N GLN A 90 10.11 -6.46 -3.62
CA GLN A 90 9.01 -7.25 -4.16
C GLN A 90 7.83 -7.26 -3.17
N PRO A 91 6.58 -7.09 -3.63
CA PRO A 91 5.41 -7.20 -2.78
C PRO A 91 5.37 -8.55 -2.07
N ILE A 92 5.25 -8.54 -0.75
CA ILE A 92 5.16 -9.74 0.06
C ILE A 92 3.75 -9.90 0.64
N PRO A 93 3.24 -11.13 0.78
CA PRO A 93 2.07 -11.38 1.62
C PRO A 93 2.39 -11.02 3.07
N GLY A 94 1.52 -10.26 3.72
CA GLY A 94 1.69 -9.97 5.14
C GLY A 94 1.03 -8.69 5.62
N SER A 95 1.09 -8.50 6.93
CA SER A 95 0.62 -7.32 7.65
C SER A 95 1.72 -6.30 7.93
N SER A 96 2.94 -6.52 7.42
CA SER A 96 4.05 -5.58 7.57
C SER A 96 5.09 -5.74 6.48
N THR A 97 5.85 -4.68 6.24
CA THR A 97 7.02 -4.70 5.35
C THR A 97 8.02 -3.63 5.78
N SER A 98 9.30 -3.89 5.51
CA SER A 98 10.39 -2.96 5.80
C SER A 98 11.27 -2.75 4.58
N LEU A 99 11.73 -1.52 4.41
CA LEU A 99 12.70 -1.12 3.38
C LEU A 99 13.91 -0.53 4.07
N SER A 100 15.06 -1.20 3.94
CA SER A 100 16.35 -0.73 4.47
C SER A 100 17.29 -0.32 3.35
N LEU A 101 17.85 0.87 3.47
CA LEU A 101 18.68 1.52 2.46
C LEU A 101 19.96 2.04 3.10
N SER A 102 21.10 1.69 2.54
CA SER A 102 22.39 2.25 2.94
C SER A 102 22.54 3.72 2.51
N ASP A 103 22.04 4.06 1.32
CA ASP A 103 21.90 5.43 0.83
C ASP A 103 20.49 5.64 0.24
N PRO A 104 19.61 6.41 0.92
CA PRO A 104 18.28 6.70 0.40
C PRO A 104 18.26 7.61 -0.81
N PHE A 105 19.36 8.32 -1.10
CA PHE A 105 19.45 9.24 -2.22
C PHE A 105 20.32 8.72 -3.38
N ALA A 106 20.70 7.44 -3.37
CA ALA A 106 21.44 6.83 -4.46
C ALA A 106 20.72 7.07 -5.79
N GLY A 107 21.39 7.67 -6.78
CA GLY A 107 20.77 8.02 -8.07
C GLY A 107 19.94 9.32 -8.09
N SER A 108 19.87 10.08 -6.99
CA SER A 108 19.15 11.37 -6.90
C SER A 108 20.06 12.55 -6.56
N THR A 109 19.70 13.73 -7.06
CA THR A 109 20.38 15.01 -6.80
C THR A 109 19.92 15.69 -5.51
N GLY A 110 18.83 15.23 -4.87
CA GLY A 110 18.43 15.80 -3.58
C GLY A 110 17.00 15.53 -3.10
N VAL A 111 16.11 15.00 -3.94
CA VAL A 111 14.75 14.64 -3.51
C VAL A 111 14.43 13.23 -3.98
N VAL A 112 13.91 12.40 -3.08
CA VAL A 112 13.45 11.04 -3.38
C VAL A 112 12.13 10.80 -2.68
N LYS A 113 11.17 10.21 -3.39
CA LYS A 113 9.89 9.82 -2.83
C LYS A 113 9.86 8.30 -2.65
N PHE A 114 9.35 7.85 -1.52
CA PHE A 114 9.07 6.45 -1.23
C PHE A 114 7.56 6.28 -1.10
N GLN A 115 7.04 5.21 -1.69
CA GLN A 115 5.65 4.83 -1.59
C GLN A 115 5.56 3.42 -1.00
N CYS A 116 4.77 3.25 0.05
CA CYS A 116 4.32 1.94 0.50
C CYS A 116 2.93 1.72 -0.08
N MET A 117 2.76 0.66 -0.86
CA MET A 117 1.46 0.27 -1.42
C MET A 117 1.00 -1.03 -0.77
N ALA A 118 -0.19 -1.00 -0.19
CA ALA A 118 -0.88 -2.15 0.36
C ALA A 118 -2.08 -2.49 -0.53
N GLN A 119 -2.12 -3.70 -1.07
CA GLN A 119 -3.21 -4.17 -1.93
C GLN A 119 -4.10 -5.12 -1.14
N GLY A 120 -5.39 -4.82 -1.05
CA GLY A 120 -6.43 -5.70 -0.54
C GLY A 120 -7.26 -6.33 -1.66
N SER A 121 -8.28 -7.12 -1.31
CA SER A 121 -9.18 -7.77 -2.27
C SER A 121 -10.14 -6.81 -2.97
N THR A 122 -10.33 -5.60 -2.43
CA THR A 122 -11.30 -4.61 -2.91
C THR A 122 -10.66 -3.32 -3.42
N GLY A 123 -9.34 -3.16 -3.27
CA GLY A 123 -8.63 -1.93 -3.64
C GLY A 123 -7.22 -1.90 -3.09
N ALA A 124 -6.55 -0.75 -3.24
CA ALA A 124 -5.22 -0.52 -2.72
C ALA A 124 -5.15 0.80 -1.96
N VAL A 125 -4.29 0.87 -0.95
CA VAL A 125 -3.97 2.09 -0.20
C VAL A 125 -2.49 2.40 -0.37
N ILE A 126 -2.20 3.70 -0.51
CA ILE A 126 -0.84 4.20 -0.74
C ILE A 126 -0.47 5.15 0.38
N PHE A 127 0.66 4.87 1.03
CA PHE A 127 1.34 5.80 1.92
C PHE A 127 2.55 6.38 1.21
N THR A 128 2.78 7.68 1.32
CA THR A 128 3.92 8.35 0.67
C THR A 128 4.77 9.12 1.67
N VAL A 129 6.08 9.11 1.47
CA VAL A 129 7.03 9.96 2.21
C VAL A 129 8.06 10.50 1.23
N THR A 130 8.46 11.76 1.42
CA THR A 130 9.51 12.39 0.63
C THR A 130 10.71 12.65 1.53
N LEU A 131 11.89 12.19 1.11
CA LEU A 131 13.15 12.60 1.71
C LEU A 131 13.76 13.74 0.88
N GLN A 132 14.11 14.84 1.56
CA GLN A 132 14.84 15.96 1.00
C GLN A 132 16.23 16.01 1.62
N ARG A 133 17.26 15.96 0.77
CA ARG A 133 18.65 15.99 1.18
C ARG A 133 18.98 17.37 1.73
N ILE A 134 19.47 17.44 2.97
CA ILE A 134 20.11 18.64 3.48
C ILE A 134 21.56 18.71 2.98
N SER A 135 22.05 19.91 2.69
CA SER A 135 23.48 20.09 2.43
C SER A 135 24.27 19.77 3.71
N PRO A 136 25.45 19.14 3.61
CA PRO A 136 26.37 19.00 4.74
C PRO A 136 26.70 20.36 5.37
#